data_AF-A0A9D5H962-F1
#
_entry.id   AF-A0A9D5H962-F1
#
_cell.length_a   1.000
_cell.length_b   1.000
_cell.length_c   1.000
_cell.angle_alpha   90.00
_cell.angle_beta   90.00
_cell.angle_gamma   90.00
#
_symmetry.space_group_name_H-M   'P 1'
#
loop_
_entity.id
_entity.type
_entity.pdbx_description
1 polymer ?
#
loop_
_entity_poly.entity_id
_entity_poly.type
_entity_poly.pdbx_seq_one_letter_code
_entity_poly.pdbx_strand_id
1 'polypeptide(L)'
;MMSALDTWTRDASKERKFLTEKRFLFSVGNHFDSEGNFYVETRRCTPDEKRIPCHLFSPALKTNPAEIDRVYGVAAIAGFTFLLCTIILSIALSSAKAVVLDTDGEELKPNIEYYILPSATVYAGGLTIGNRNSSCAKNVAQAKSPVDNGLPVTFSTVNPNATTVPLSGDTNIIFSGATTCNLSTVWTLTTDETTGKRFVTIGGVIGNPGRETLSNWFNIHEHMNGLYKLVYCPTVCNTCRPACGHLGIIKEDDEERWLAVTEEPFTCQFKKA
;
A
#
# COMPACT_ATOMS: atom_id res chain seq x y z
N MET A 1 -27.31 28.26 -11.18
CA MET A 1 -25.96 28.52 -10.62
C MET A 1 -26.18 29.09 -9.23
N MET A 2 -25.87 28.36 -8.16
CA MET A 2 -24.52 28.18 -7.56
C MET A 2 -23.93 29.54 -7.10
N SER A 3 -23.47 29.73 -5.87
CA SER A 3 -23.51 28.97 -4.59
C SER A 3 -23.05 29.98 -3.50
N ALA A 4 -23.70 30.11 -2.34
CA ALA A 4 -23.46 29.38 -1.09
C ALA A 4 -22.01 29.42 -0.54
N LEU A 5 -21.91 29.45 0.81
CA LEU A 5 -20.73 29.45 1.71
C LEU A 5 -20.18 30.85 2.02
N ASP A 6 -20.21 31.36 3.27
CA ASP A 6 -19.78 30.80 4.58
C ASP A 6 -18.28 30.52 4.70
N THR A 7 -17.60 31.22 5.61
CA THR A 7 -16.99 30.66 6.84
C THR A 7 -16.17 31.75 7.53
N TRP A 8 -16.46 32.08 8.79
CA TRP A 8 -16.00 31.44 10.02
C TRP A 8 -14.56 31.80 10.45
N THR A 9 -14.51 32.52 11.56
CA THR A 9 -13.34 33.00 12.30
C THR A 9 -12.33 31.92 12.66
N ARG A 10 -11.04 32.28 12.68
CA ARG A 10 -10.09 31.71 13.64
C ARG A 10 -9.51 32.78 14.55
N ASP A 11 -9.66 32.52 15.84
CA ASP A 11 -9.12 33.29 16.96
C ASP A 11 -7.60 33.06 17.06
N ALA A 12 -6.83 34.14 17.07
CA ALA A 12 -5.38 34.13 17.29
C ALA A 12 -5.06 34.63 18.71
N SER A 13 -5.45 33.84 19.71
CA SER A 13 -5.04 34.10 21.09
C SER A 13 -3.49 34.11 21.21
N LYS A 14 -2.98 35.00 22.07
CA LYS A 14 -1.55 35.20 22.43
C LYS A 14 -0.67 35.99 21.45
N GLU A 15 -0.82 37.31 21.49
CA GLU A 15 0.34 38.15 21.77
C GLU A 15 0.11 39.05 23.00
N ARG A 16 0.92 38.83 24.05
CA ARG A 16 1.45 39.89 24.92
C ARG A 16 2.42 39.33 25.97
N LYS A 17 3.71 39.67 25.83
CA LYS A 17 4.47 40.27 26.93
C LYS A 17 5.59 41.15 26.38
N PHE A 18 5.56 42.41 26.79
CA PHE A 18 6.54 43.46 26.47
C PHE A 18 7.81 43.34 27.32
N LEU A 19 8.93 43.81 26.76
CA LEU A 19 10.23 44.31 27.30
C LEU A 19 11.20 44.30 26.09
N THR A 20 12.09 45.26 25.79
CA THR A 20 12.30 46.69 26.12
C THR A 20 13.11 47.28 24.94
N GLU A 21 13.29 48.58 24.67
CA GLU A 21 12.86 49.82 25.33
C GLU A 21 12.37 50.86 24.26
N LYS A 22 13.18 51.86 23.91
CA LYS A 22 12.94 52.94 22.93
C LYS A 22 12.70 52.45 21.50
N ARG A 23 11.46 52.11 21.17
CA ARG A 23 11.02 51.87 19.79
C ARG A 23 10.69 53.19 19.09
N PHE A 24 11.31 53.42 17.94
CA PHE A 24 10.69 54.26 16.92
C PHE A 24 9.41 53.57 16.45
N LEU A 25 8.29 54.28 16.46
CA LEU A 25 7.06 53.78 15.85
C LEU A 25 7.18 53.97 14.33
N PHE A 26 7.16 52.85 13.61
CA PHE A 26 6.99 52.82 12.16
C PHE A 26 5.55 52.44 11.84
N SER A 27 4.81 53.38 11.26
CA SER A 27 3.55 53.05 10.59
C SER A 27 3.89 52.56 9.19
N VAL A 28 3.40 51.38 8.81
CA VAL A 28 3.48 50.85 7.44
C VAL A 28 2.10 50.98 6.81
N GLY A 29 1.96 51.96 5.91
CA GLY A 29 0.76 52.16 5.12
C GLY A 29 0.88 51.41 3.79
N ASN A 30 0.02 50.41 3.57
CA ASN A 30 -0.13 49.77 2.27
C ASN A 30 -1.13 50.58 1.44
N HIS A 31 -0.65 51.26 0.42
CA HIS A 31 -1.48 52.11 -0.43
C HIS A 31 -1.40 51.66 -1.90
N PHE A 32 -2.56 51.69 -2.54
CA PHE A 32 -2.73 51.61 -3.98
C PHE A 32 -3.17 52.99 -4.47
N ASP A 33 -2.60 53.46 -5.59
CA ASP A 33 -3.11 54.64 -6.27
C ASP A 33 -4.32 54.29 -7.17
N SER A 34 -4.90 55.30 -7.81
CA SER A 34 -6.01 55.15 -8.76
C SER A 34 -5.65 54.37 -10.04
N GLU A 35 -4.37 54.02 -10.24
CA GLU A 35 -3.88 53.23 -11.36
C GLU A 35 -3.50 51.79 -10.94
N GLY A 36 -3.63 51.46 -9.65
CA GLY A 36 -3.43 50.11 -9.11
C GLY A 36 -1.99 49.79 -8.70
N ASN A 37 -1.08 50.77 -8.72
CA ASN A 37 0.32 50.55 -8.35
C ASN A 37 0.48 50.48 -6.82
N PHE A 38 1.28 49.53 -6.35
CA PHE A 38 1.49 49.29 -4.92
C PHE A 38 2.73 49.99 -4.37
N TYR A 39 2.55 50.75 -3.29
CA TYR A 39 3.65 51.41 -2.58
C TYR A 39 3.56 51.17 -1.07
N VAL A 40 4.73 50.98 -0.45
CA VAL A 40 4.87 50.82 1.00
C VAL A 40 5.37 52.13 1.58
N GLU A 41 4.51 52.88 2.28
CA GLU A 41 4.92 54.09 2.98
C GLU A 41 5.33 53.77 4.42
N THR A 42 6.58 54.09 4.79
CA THR A 42 7.09 53.95 6.17
C THR A 42 7.28 55.31 6.82
N ARG A 43 6.50 55.62 7.86
CA ARG A 43 6.63 56.88 8.63
C ARG A 43 7.30 56.61 9.98
N ARG A 44 8.41 57.31 10.27
CA ARG A 44 9.12 57.24 11.56
C ARG A 44 8.66 58.37 12.48
N CYS A 45 8.08 58.04 13.63
CA CYS A 45 7.65 59.02 14.63
C CYS A 45 8.48 58.92 15.93
N THR A 46 8.86 60.09 16.48
CA THR A 46 9.47 60.22 17.81
C THR A 46 8.40 60.58 18.86
N PRO A 47 8.33 59.89 20.00
CA PRO A 47 7.35 60.19 21.03
C PRO A 47 7.90 61.23 22.01
N ASP A 48 7.51 62.50 21.85
CA ASP A 48 7.47 63.43 22.99
C ASP A 48 6.43 64.55 22.80
N GLU A 49 6.08 65.22 23.89
CA GLU A 49 4.84 65.99 24.00
C GLU A 49 4.84 67.33 23.21
N LYS A 50 3.75 67.57 22.44
CA LYS A 50 3.31 68.85 21.83
C LYS A 50 3.98 69.31 20.50
N ARG A 51 3.37 68.85 19.38
CA ARG A 51 3.38 69.38 17.99
C ARG A 51 4.65 69.14 17.12
N ILE A 52 4.46 69.37 15.80
CA ILE A 52 5.39 69.35 14.63
C ILE A 52 5.86 67.94 14.14
N PRO A 53 6.41 67.76 12.90
CA PRO A 53 5.78 66.84 11.93
C PRO A 53 6.68 65.70 11.38
N CYS A 54 6.10 64.76 10.64
CA CYS A 54 6.85 63.71 9.94
C CYS A 54 7.45 64.21 8.61
N HIS A 55 8.75 63.98 8.39
CA HIS A 55 9.40 64.21 7.09
C HIS A 55 9.55 62.91 6.30
N LEU A 56 9.28 62.95 4.99
CA LEU A 56 9.53 61.83 4.08
C LEU A 56 11.03 61.64 3.82
N PHE A 57 11.46 60.38 3.69
CA PHE A 57 12.77 60.01 3.17
C PHE A 57 12.60 58.80 2.25
N SER A 58 13.06 58.87 1.00
CA SER A 58 12.96 57.77 0.05
C SER A 58 14.13 57.77 -0.94
N PRO A 59 15.04 56.78 -0.87
CA PRO A 59 15.92 56.42 -1.97
C PRO A 59 15.23 55.32 -2.80
N ALA A 60 14.66 55.69 -3.94
CA ALA A 60 14.05 54.72 -4.86
C ALA A 60 15.13 53.86 -5.52
N LEU A 61 15.18 52.57 -5.18
CA LEU A 61 16.05 51.59 -5.85
C LEU A 61 15.46 51.25 -7.22
N LYS A 62 15.99 51.86 -8.29
CA LYS A 62 15.57 51.57 -9.67
C LYS A 62 16.24 50.28 -10.18
N THR A 63 15.52 49.18 -10.18
CA THR A 63 15.83 47.99 -10.99
C THR A 63 15.05 48.02 -12.31
N ASN A 64 15.65 47.48 -13.37
CA ASN A 64 15.07 47.55 -14.72
C ASN A 64 13.96 46.47 -14.87
N PRO A 65 12.71 46.81 -15.20
CA PRO A 65 11.61 45.84 -15.25
C PRO A 65 11.85 44.67 -16.22
N ALA A 66 12.58 44.88 -17.32
CA ALA A 66 12.90 43.82 -18.29
C ALA A 66 13.85 42.73 -17.76
N GLU A 67 14.60 43.01 -16.68
CA GLU A 67 15.52 42.06 -16.05
C GLU A 67 14.79 41.18 -15.02
N ILE A 68 13.77 41.75 -14.36
CA ILE A 68 12.86 41.09 -13.41
C ILE A 68 12.10 39.96 -14.12
N ASP A 69 11.39 40.25 -15.21
CA ASP A 69 10.55 39.26 -15.90
C ASP A 69 11.34 38.04 -16.40
N ARG A 70 12.60 38.23 -16.82
CA ARG A 70 13.49 37.12 -17.20
C ARG A 70 13.84 36.23 -16.01
N VAL A 71 14.18 36.81 -14.86
CA VAL A 71 14.57 36.04 -13.66
C VAL A 71 13.37 35.28 -13.10
N TYR A 72 12.19 35.92 -12.98
CA TYR A 72 10.98 35.26 -12.50
C TYR A 72 10.45 34.21 -13.49
N GLY A 73 10.53 34.46 -14.80
CA GLY A 73 10.17 33.47 -15.83
C GLY A 73 11.05 32.21 -15.79
N VAL A 74 12.38 32.37 -15.74
CA VAL A 74 13.33 31.24 -15.67
C VAL A 74 13.17 30.47 -14.35
N ALA A 75 12.98 31.16 -13.22
CA ALA A 75 12.75 30.51 -11.93
C ALA A 75 11.41 29.73 -11.88
N ALA A 76 10.34 30.28 -12.46
CA ALA A 76 9.05 29.61 -12.54
C ALA A 76 9.10 28.35 -13.43
N ILE A 77 9.79 28.42 -14.57
CA ILE A 77 10.01 27.26 -15.46
C ILE A 77 10.84 26.18 -14.74
N ALA A 78 11.91 26.55 -14.03
CA ALA A 78 12.72 25.61 -13.26
C ALA A 78 11.96 24.95 -12.09
N GLY A 79 11.10 25.71 -11.41
CA GLY A 79 10.22 25.17 -10.36
C GLY A 79 9.17 24.20 -10.92
N PHE A 80 8.58 24.52 -12.06
CA PHE A 80 7.59 23.65 -12.73
C PHE A 80 8.23 22.37 -13.28
N THR A 81 9.42 22.44 -13.89
CA THR A 81 10.12 21.22 -14.35
C THR A 81 10.61 20.35 -13.21
N PHE A 82 11.04 20.91 -12.07
CA PHE A 82 11.37 20.14 -10.87
C PHE A 82 10.13 19.44 -10.27
N LEU A 83 8.99 20.14 -10.19
CA LEU A 83 7.72 19.55 -9.76
C LEU A 83 7.26 18.45 -10.72
N LEU A 84 7.37 18.67 -12.03
CA LEU A 84 6.99 17.67 -13.03
C LEU A 84 7.90 16.43 -12.97
N CYS A 85 9.21 16.62 -12.85
CA CYS A 85 10.18 15.52 -12.69
C CYS A 85 9.95 14.71 -11.41
N THR A 86 9.66 15.36 -10.28
CA THR A 86 9.36 14.65 -9.02
C THR A 86 8.05 13.87 -9.08
N ILE A 87 7.01 14.40 -9.75
CA ILE A 87 5.77 13.68 -10.04
C ILE A 87 6.02 12.49 -10.97
N ILE A 88 6.76 12.68 -12.07
CA ILE A 88 7.11 11.60 -13.01
C ILE A 88 7.93 10.50 -12.32
N LEU A 89 8.91 10.86 -11.49
CA LEU A 89 9.72 9.90 -10.73
C LEU A 89 8.88 9.11 -9.72
N SER A 90 7.93 9.76 -9.06
CA SER A 90 6.98 9.14 -8.12
C SER A 90 6.06 8.14 -8.83
N ILE A 91 5.54 8.51 -10.02
CA ILE A 91 4.72 7.63 -10.86
C ILE A 91 5.56 6.43 -11.37
N ALA A 92 6.78 6.68 -11.84
CA ALA A 92 7.69 5.63 -12.31
C ALA A 92 8.00 4.60 -11.22
N LEU A 93 8.24 5.04 -9.97
CA LEU A 93 8.48 4.15 -8.84
C LEU A 93 7.25 3.32 -8.46
N SER A 94 6.04 3.87 -8.64
CA SER A 94 4.78 3.13 -8.43
C SER A 94 4.43 2.12 -9.54
N SER A 95 5.12 2.17 -10.68
CA SER A 95 4.82 1.33 -11.85
C SER A 95 5.48 -0.05 -11.83
N ALA A 96 6.42 -0.30 -10.90
CA ALA A 96 6.92 -1.64 -10.66
C ALA A 96 5.83 -2.45 -9.94
N LYS A 97 5.35 -3.55 -10.55
CA LYS A 97 4.48 -4.49 -9.84
C LYS A 97 5.27 -5.07 -8.67
N ALA A 98 4.83 -4.80 -7.45
CA ALA A 98 5.46 -5.33 -6.26
C ALA A 98 5.46 -6.86 -6.30
N VAL A 99 6.56 -7.48 -5.90
CA VAL A 99 6.82 -8.92 -5.98
C VAL A 99 6.81 -9.55 -4.59
N VAL A 100 6.52 -10.84 -4.51
CA VAL A 100 6.68 -11.61 -3.27
C VAL A 100 8.16 -12.00 -3.12
N LEU A 101 8.70 -11.87 -1.92
CA LEU A 101 10.08 -12.25 -1.58
C LEU A 101 10.09 -13.52 -0.70
N ASP A 102 11.17 -14.29 -0.79
CA ASP A 102 11.43 -15.41 0.12
C ASP A 102 12.18 -14.94 1.39
N THR A 103 12.44 -15.89 2.30
CA THR A 103 13.15 -15.64 3.56
C THR A 103 14.59 -15.13 3.39
N ASP A 104 15.18 -15.31 2.20
CA ASP A 104 16.54 -14.83 1.91
C ASP A 104 16.50 -13.43 1.27
N GLY A 105 15.30 -12.90 0.99
CA GLY A 105 15.07 -11.60 0.34
C GLY A 105 15.02 -11.67 -1.18
N GLU A 106 15.05 -12.86 -1.77
CA GLU A 106 15.04 -13.06 -3.21
C GLU A 106 13.61 -13.13 -3.77
N GLU A 107 13.42 -12.75 -5.03
CA GLU A 107 12.11 -12.76 -5.67
C GLU A 107 11.57 -14.20 -5.84
N LEU A 108 10.32 -14.45 -5.44
CA LEU A 108 9.64 -15.72 -5.74
C LEU A 108 9.51 -15.91 -7.25
N LYS A 109 9.93 -17.07 -7.74
CA LYS A 109 9.92 -17.41 -9.17
C LYS A 109 8.89 -18.51 -9.47
N PRO A 110 8.09 -18.39 -10.55
CA PRO A 110 7.20 -19.46 -10.98
C PRO A 110 7.97 -20.77 -11.24
N ASN A 111 7.32 -21.90 -10.99
CA ASN A 111 7.89 -23.25 -11.13
C ASN A 111 9.16 -23.56 -10.28
N ILE A 112 9.52 -22.69 -9.31
CA ILE A 112 10.52 -22.98 -8.27
C ILE A 112 9.79 -23.42 -6.99
N GLU A 113 10.41 -24.32 -6.24
CA GLU A 113 9.84 -24.92 -5.04
C GLU A 113 10.10 -24.06 -3.79
N TYR A 114 9.04 -23.84 -3.00
CA TYR A 114 9.08 -23.10 -1.73
C TYR A 114 8.20 -23.79 -0.68
N TYR A 115 8.65 -23.88 0.56
CA TYR A 115 7.81 -24.18 1.70
C TYR A 115 7.03 -22.93 2.14
N ILE A 116 5.74 -23.08 2.43
CA ILE A 116 4.93 -22.03 3.07
C ILE A 116 4.97 -22.27 4.58
N LEU A 117 5.73 -21.44 5.30
CA LEU A 117 5.97 -21.59 6.73
C LEU A 117 5.17 -20.57 7.56
N PRO A 118 4.67 -20.92 8.75
CA PRO A 118 4.09 -19.96 9.68
C PRO A 118 5.14 -18.95 10.14
N SER A 119 4.74 -17.70 10.35
CA SER A 119 5.59 -16.71 11.03
C SER A 119 5.93 -17.12 12.47
N ALA A 120 5.00 -17.79 13.17
CA ALA A 120 5.19 -18.29 14.53
C ALA A 120 5.49 -19.81 14.54
N THR A 121 6.75 -20.18 14.39
CA THR A 121 7.27 -21.56 14.31
C THR A 121 7.29 -22.34 15.64
N VAL A 122 6.45 -21.97 16.61
CA VAL A 122 6.46 -22.56 17.97
C VAL A 122 5.44 -23.69 18.12
N TYR A 123 4.33 -23.66 17.38
CA TYR A 123 3.15 -24.49 17.66
C TYR A 123 2.71 -25.42 16.53
N ALA A 124 3.29 -25.28 15.35
CA ALA A 124 3.02 -26.07 14.16
C ALA A 124 4.02 -25.71 13.05
N GLY A 125 4.15 -26.60 12.06
CA GLY A 125 5.05 -26.49 10.94
C GLY A 125 4.41 -25.79 9.72
N GLY A 126 4.99 -26.04 8.55
CA GLY A 126 4.51 -25.52 7.26
C GLY A 126 3.24 -26.19 6.74
N LEU A 127 2.82 -25.80 5.54
CA LEU A 127 1.62 -26.34 4.90
C LEU A 127 1.89 -27.67 4.19
N THR A 128 0.92 -28.60 4.28
CA THR A 128 1.00 -29.97 3.78
C THR A 128 -0.38 -30.46 3.31
N ILE A 129 -0.49 -31.72 2.90
CA ILE A 129 -1.77 -32.37 2.56
C ILE A 129 -2.19 -33.29 3.72
N GLY A 130 -3.40 -33.11 4.24
CA GLY A 130 -3.99 -33.95 5.28
C GLY A 130 -5.32 -34.57 4.86
N ASN A 131 -5.80 -35.52 5.66
CA ASN A 131 -7.06 -36.23 5.42
C ASN A 131 -8.14 -35.81 6.42
N ARG A 132 -9.13 -35.04 5.96
CA ARG A 132 -10.30 -34.66 6.75
C ARG A 132 -11.46 -35.60 6.45
N ASN A 133 -11.61 -36.66 7.26
CA ASN A 133 -12.75 -37.58 7.23
C ASN A 133 -13.11 -38.18 5.86
N SER A 134 -12.11 -38.59 5.08
CA SER A 134 -12.32 -39.17 3.75
C SER A 134 -11.39 -40.34 3.44
N SER A 135 -11.60 -41.03 2.31
CA SER A 135 -10.71 -42.11 1.86
C SER A 135 -9.40 -41.62 1.22
N CYS A 136 -9.25 -40.32 1.00
CA CYS A 136 -8.16 -39.72 0.23
C CYS A 136 -7.72 -38.38 0.87
N ALA A 137 -6.45 -38.28 1.25
CA ALA A 137 -5.89 -37.04 1.76
C ALA A 137 -5.92 -35.94 0.67
N LYS A 138 -6.82 -34.97 0.84
CA LYS A 138 -7.04 -33.90 -0.14
C LYS A 138 -7.13 -32.49 0.45
N ASN A 139 -7.14 -32.33 1.77
CA ASN A 139 -7.28 -31.03 2.42
C ASN A 139 -5.90 -30.39 2.62
N VAL A 140 -5.77 -29.09 2.37
CA VAL A 140 -4.56 -28.37 2.75
C VAL A 140 -4.57 -28.22 4.27
N ALA A 141 -3.50 -28.71 4.90
CA ALA A 141 -3.33 -28.76 6.34
C ALA A 141 -2.07 -28.02 6.78
N GLN A 142 -1.95 -27.72 8.07
CA GLN A 142 -0.71 -27.31 8.70
C GLN A 142 -0.08 -28.51 9.41
N ALA A 143 1.20 -28.77 9.18
CA ALA A 143 1.92 -29.85 9.84
C ALA A 143 1.91 -29.67 11.37
N LYS A 144 1.67 -30.74 12.14
CA LYS A 144 1.57 -30.65 13.61
C LYS A 144 2.92 -30.35 14.27
N SER A 145 4.02 -30.83 13.69
CA SER A 145 5.38 -30.63 14.23
C SER A 145 5.97 -29.29 13.79
N PRO A 146 6.49 -28.42 14.68
CA PRO A 146 7.07 -27.14 14.28
C PRO A 146 8.38 -27.22 13.49
N VAL A 147 9.05 -28.38 13.49
CA VAL A 147 10.26 -28.63 12.67
C VAL A 147 9.95 -29.25 11.30
N ASP A 148 8.69 -29.56 11.02
CA ASP A 148 8.24 -30.03 9.73
C ASP A 148 7.92 -28.84 8.80
N ASN A 149 8.67 -28.71 7.71
CA ASN A 149 8.42 -27.63 6.74
C ASN A 149 7.15 -27.87 5.89
N GLY A 150 6.52 -29.04 6.01
CA GLY A 150 5.41 -29.46 5.16
C GLY A 150 5.89 -29.88 3.77
N LEU A 151 4.99 -29.77 2.78
CA LEU A 151 5.30 -30.06 1.39
C LEU A 151 5.68 -28.76 0.65
N PRO A 152 6.69 -28.80 -0.23
CA PRO A 152 6.99 -27.65 -1.07
C PRO A 152 5.85 -27.38 -2.05
N VAL A 153 5.68 -26.11 -2.43
CA VAL A 153 4.77 -25.68 -3.50
C VAL A 153 5.54 -25.01 -4.63
N THR A 154 4.97 -25.08 -5.82
CA THR A 154 5.32 -24.21 -6.95
C THR A 154 4.16 -23.24 -7.24
N PHE A 155 4.48 -22.13 -7.90
CA PHE A 155 3.52 -21.11 -8.31
C PHE A 155 3.39 -21.04 -9.82
N SER A 156 2.17 -20.89 -10.33
CA SER A 156 1.88 -20.64 -11.74
C SER A 156 0.95 -19.43 -11.87
N THR A 157 1.47 -18.29 -12.33
CA THR A 157 0.73 -17.03 -12.33
C THR A 157 -0.22 -16.92 -13.53
N VAL A 158 -1.27 -16.10 -13.40
CA VAL A 158 -2.22 -15.81 -14.49
C VAL A 158 -1.56 -15.27 -15.77
N ASN A 159 -0.39 -14.64 -15.65
CA ASN A 159 0.46 -14.31 -16.79
C ASN A 159 1.50 -15.45 -16.97
N PRO A 160 1.39 -16.29 -18.02
CA PRO A 160 2.34 -17.39 -18.24
C PRO A 160 3.77 -16.91 -18.54
N ASN A 161 3.94 -15.64 -18.91
CA ASN A 161 5.24 -15.02 -19.19
C ASN A 161 5.81 -14.25 -17.99
N ALA A 162 5.22 -14.36 -16.79
CA ALA A 162 5.77 -13.73 -15.60
C ALA A 162 7.07 -14.42 -15.16
N THR A 163 8.11 -13.64 -14.88
CA THR A 163 9.39 -14.13 -14.35
C THR A 163 9.41 -14.22 -12.83
N THR A 164 8.45 -13.56 -12.17
CA THR A 164 8.31 -13.47 -10.71
C THR A 164 6.86 -13.65 -10.29
N VAL A 165 6.62 -13.99 -9.02
CA VAL A 165 5.28 -14.07 -8.43
C VAL A 165 4.87 -12.68 -7.92
N PRO A 166 3.85 -12.03 -8.51
CA PRO A 166 3.45 -10.68 -8.12
C PRO A 166 2.59 -10.68 -6.85
N LEU A 167 2.73 -9.64 -6.04
CA LEU A 167 1.79 -9.34 -4.95
C LEU A 167 0.41 -9.02 -5.51
N SER A 168 -0.63 -9.52 -4.81
CA SER A 168 -2.06 -9.39 -5.16
C SER A 168 -2.46 -9.91 -6.55
N GLY A 169 -1.56 -10.59 -7.29
CA GLY A 169 -1.89 -11.20 -8.57
C GLY A 169 -2.56 -12.56 -8.40
N ASP A 170 -3.36 -12.96 -9.38
CA ASP A 170 -3.94 -14.30 -9.43
C ASP A 170 -2.85 -15.34 -9.74
N THR A 171 -2.69 -16.34 -8.88
CA THR A 171 -1.75 -17.44 -9.04
C THR A 171 -2.39 -18.78 -8.64
N ASN A 172 -2.07 -19.85 -9.37
CA ASN A 172 -2.30 -21.21 -8.91
C ASN A 172 -1.16 -21.60 -7.96
N ILE A 173 -1.50 -22.26 -6.86
CA ILE A 173 -0.55 -22.86 -5.91
C ILE A 173 -0.63 -24.37 -6.11
N ILE A 174 0.51 -25.02 -6.32
CA ILE A 174 0.58 -26.45 -6.64
C ILE A 174 1.53 -27.12 -5.66
N PHE A 175 1.08 -28.14 -4.90
CA PHE A 175 2.02 -28.94 -4.11
C PHE A 175 2.93 -29.77 -5.01
N SER A 176 4.22 -29.77 -4.70
CA SER A 176 5.23 -30.64 -5.30
C SER A 176 5.16 -32.04 -4.71
N GLY A 177 5.43 -33.05 -5.56
CA GLY A 177 5.31 -34.47 -5.22
C GLY A 177 4.00 -35.09 -5.68
N ALA A 178 3.92 -36.42 -5.58
CA ALA A 178 2.73 -37.18 -5.95
C ALA A 178 1.85 -37.44 -4.71
N THR A 179 0.53 -37.35 -4.89
CA THR A 179 -0.44 -37.89 -3.93
C THR A 179 -0.82 -39.32 -4.33
N THR A 180 -1.18 -40.16 -3.36
CA THR A 180 -1.76 -41.49 -3.60
C THR A 180 -3.20 -41.42 -4.11
N CYS A 181 -3.83 -40.26 -4.00
CA CYS A 181 -5.07 -39.96 -4.70
C CYS A 181 -4.79 -39.72 -6.19
N ASN A 182 -5.65 -40.21 -7.08
CA ASN A 182 -5.62 -39.85 -8.50
C ASN A 182 -6.19 -38.43 -8.72
N LEU A 183 -5.57 -37.44 -8.06
CA LEU A 183 -5.94 -36.02 -8.08
C LEU A 183 -4.74 -35.16 -8.42
N SER A 184 -5.00 -34.07 -9.15
CA SER A 184 -4.07 -32.96 -9.31
C SER A 184 -3.68 -32.37 -7.94
N THR A 185 -2.42 -31.97 -7.75
CA THR A 185 -1.93 -31.30 -6.52
C THR A 185 -2.17 -29.78 -6.51
N VAL A 186 -2.84 -29.25 -7.54
CA VAL A 186 -3.26 -27.85 -7.63
C VAL A 186 -4.31 -27.55 -6.57
N TRP A 187 -4.12 -26.45 -5.85
CA TRP A 187 -5.08 -25.98 -4.86
C TRP A 187 -6.39 -25.50 -5.52
N THR A 188 -7.50 -25.73 -4.83
CA THR A 188 -8.84 -25.27 -5.20
C THR A 188 -9.65 -25.03 -3.93
N LEU A 189 -10.52 -24.02 -3.94
CA LEU A 189 -11.42 -23.73 -2.84
C LEU A 189 -12.71 -24.58 -2.95
N THR A 190 -12.98 -25.38 -1.93
CA THR A 190 -14.16 -26.26 -1.84
C THR A 190 -15.03 -25.86 -0.64
N THR A 191 -16.34 -25.80 -0.82
CA THR A 191 -17.30 -25.64 0.29
C THR A 191 -17.61 -27.01 0.91
N ASP A 192 -17.57 -27.08 2.24
CA ASP A 192 -18.13 -28.19 3.00
C ASP A 192 -19.64 -27.98 3.14
N GLU A 193 -20.44 -28.72 2.37
CA GLU A 193 -21.90 -28.63 2.33
C GLU A 193 -22.57 -28.86 3.70
N THR A 194 -21.90 -29.51 4.66
CA THR A 194 -22.47 -29.75 6.01
C THR A 194 -22.24 -28.59 6.97
N THR A 195 -21.14 -27.85 6.83
CA THR A 195 -20.76 -26.77 7.77
C THR A 195 -20.80 -25.38 7.14
N GLY A 196 -20.92 -25.26 5.82
CA GLY A 196 -20.78 -24.02 5.06
C GLY A 196 -19.36 -23.45 5.03
N LYS A 197 -18.40 -24.08 5.74
CA LYS A 197 -17.00 -23.66 5.76
C LYS A 197 -16.36 -23.89 4.41
N ARG A 198 -15.43 -23.02 4.01
CA ARG A 198 -14.75 -23.08 2.72
C ARG A 198 -13.28 -23.44 2.94
N PHE A 199 -12.92 -24.66 2.61
CA PHE A 199 -11.57 -25.21 2.80
C PHE A 199 -10.77 -25.13 1.51
N VAL A 200 -9.46 -25.02 1.64
CA VAL A 200 -8.56 -25.26 0.51
C VAL A 200 -8.28 -26.76 0.42
N THR A 201 -8.44 -27.30 -0.77
CA THR A 201 -8.19 -28.70 -1.11
C THR A 201 -7.30 -28.80 -2.33
N ILE A 202 -6.67 -29.95 -2.57
CA ILE A 202 -6.11 -30.29 -3.89
C ILE A 202 -7.21 -30.79 -4.84
N GLY A 203 -6.87 -30.98 -6.12
CA GLY A 203 -7.78 -31.42 -7.18
C GLY A 203 -8.13 -30.32 -8.20
N GLY A 204 -7.54 -29.14 -8.10
CA GLY A 204 -7.73 -28.04 -9.05
C GLY A 204 -7.08 -28.28 -10.42
N VAL A 205 -7.23 -27.30 -11.31
CA VAL A 205 -6.67 -27.29 -12.67
C VAL A 205 -5.78 -26.05 -12.84
N ILE A 206 -4.58 -26.23 -13.41
CA ILE A 206 -3.64 -25.14 -13.73
C ILE A 206 -4.18 -24.32 -14.90
N GLY A 207 -4.10 -23.01 -14.82
CA GLY A 207 -4.39 -22.11 -15.93
C GLY A 207 -5.89 -22.03 -16.26
N ASN A 208 -6.20 -21.87 -17.56
CA ASN A 208 -7.53 -21.56 -18.08
C ASN A 208 -8.27 -20.47 -17.25
N PRO A 209 -7.69 -19.26 -17.07
CA PRO A 209 -8.23 -18.23 -16.18
C PRO A 209 -9.63 -17.79 -16.64
N GLY A 210 -10.63 -18.00 -15.77
CA GLY A 210 -12.01 -17.69 -16.08
C GLY A 210 -12.99 -18.21 -15.04
N ARG A 211 -14.28 -18.28 -15.42
CA ARG A 211 -15.36 -18.76 -14.54
C ARG A 211 -15.18 -20.22 -14.13
N GLU A 212 -14.71 -21.08 -15.04
CA GLU A 212 -14.60 -22.53 -14.84
C GLU A 212 -13.50 -22.92 -13.84
N THR A 213 -12.44 -22.11 -13.73
CA THR A 213 -11.31 -22.35 -12.82
C THR A 213 -11.29 -21.40 -11.63
N LEU A 214 -12.36 -20.62 -11.41
CA LEU A 214 -12.39 -19.53 -10.43
C LEU A 214 -12.01 -19.95 -9.01
N SER A 215 -12.25 -21.21 -8.61
CA SER A 215 -11.85 -21.74 -7.30
C SER A 215 -10.36 -22.05 -7.16
N ASN A 216 -9.60 -22.12 -8.27
CA ASN A 216 -8.18 -22.52 -8.31
C ASN A 216 -7.20 -21.36 -8.18
N TRP A 217 -7.70 -20.11 -8.15
CA TRP A 217 -6.89 -18.89 -8.17
C TRP A 217 -6.85 -18.25 -6.78
N PHE A 218 -5.63 -17.99 -6.31
CA PHE A 218 -5.34 -17.40 -5.02
C PHE A 218 -4.42 -16.19 -5.20
N ASN A 219 -4.33 -15.36 -4.16
CA ASN A 219 -3.52 -14.15 -4.15
C ASN A 219 -2.61 -14.16 -2.92
N ILE A 220 -1.39 -13.68 -3.07
CA ILE A 220 -0.44 -13.45 -1.96
C ILE A 220 -0.42 -11.96 -1.68
N HIS A 221 -0.67 -11.56 -0.44
CA HIS A 221 -0.68 -10.16 -0.01
C HIS A 221 0.37 -9.94 1.08
N GLU A 222 0.99 -8.77 1.09
CA GLU A 222 1.82 -8.33 2.21
C GLU A 222 0.96 -8.20 3.48
N HIS A 223 1.54 -8.58 4.61
CA HIS A 223 0.85 -8.59 5.90
C HIS A 223 1.82 -8.50 7.08
N MET A 224 2.02 -7.28 7.57
CA MET A 224 2.83 -6.92 8.75
C MET A 224 4.33 -7.25 8.63
N ASN A 225 5.19 -6.24 8.79
CA ASN A 225 6.64 -6.40 8.97
C ASN A 225 7.33 -7.26 7.88
N GLY A 226 6.90 -7.15 6.62
CA GLY A 226 7.46 -7.92 5.49
C GLY A 226 7.01 -9.39 5.40
N LEU A 227 6.10 -9.83 6.27
CA LEU A 227 5.45 -11.14 6.16
C LEU A 227 4.28 -11.10 5.18
N TYR A 228 3.68 -12.26 4.90
CA TYR A 228 2.61 -12.40 3.92
C TYR A 228 1.36 -13.07 4.50
N LYS A 229 0.25 -12.96 3.77
CA LYS A 229 -0.95 -13.77 3.95
C LYS A 229 -1.47 -14.28 2.62
N LEU A 230 -2.10 -15.44 2.66
CA LEU A 230 -2.79 -16.02 1.51
C LEU A 230 -4.26 -15.55 1.50
N VAL A 231 -4.78 -15.29 0.31
CA VAL A 231 -6.13 -14.73 0.10
C VAL A 231 -6.82 -15.49 -1.04
N TYR A 232 -8.12 -15.72 -0.90
CA TYR A 232 -8.98 -16.08 -2.01
C TYR A 232 -9.80 -14.86 -2.40
N CYS A 233 -9.44 -14.16 -3.48
CA CYS A 233 -10.23 -13.07 -4.07
C CYS A 233 -9.99 -12.93 -5.58
N PRO A 234 -10.27 -13.99 -6.37
CA PRO A 234 -9.73 -14.11 -7.72
C PRO A 234 -10.35 -13.12 -8.71
N THR A 235 -9.50 -12.48 -9.53
CA THR A 235 -9.90 -11.44 -10.50
C THR A 235 -10.03 -11.95 -11.94
N VAL A 236 -9.69 -13.21 -12.21
CA VAL A 236 -9.75 -13.88 -13.54
C VAL A 236 -11.12 -13.89 -14.24
N CYS A 237 -12.19 -13.42 -13.61
CA CYS A 237 -13.53 -13.37 -14.19
C CYS A 237 -14.26 -12.05 -13.86
N ASN A 238 -14.24 -11.10 -14.80
CA ASN A 238 -14.82 -9.75 -14.64
C ASN A 238 -16.32 -9.73 -14.26
N THR A 239 -17.09 -10.76 -14.67
CA THR A 239 -18.52 -10.89 -14.35
C THR A 239 -18.80 -11.66 -13.07
N CYS A 240 -17.81 -12.37 -12.52
CA CYS A 240 -17.96 -13.15 -11.30
C CYS A 240 -17.88 -12.24 -10.07
N ARG A 241 -18.52 -12.66 -8.97
CA ARG A 241 -18.47 -12.00 -7.66
C ARG A 241 -18.12 -13.04 -6.60
N PRO A 242 -16.87 -13.56 -6.59
CA PRO A 242 -16.44 -14.53 -5.59
C PRO A 242 -16.55 -13.91 -4.19
N ALA A 243 -17.01 -14.70 -3.22
CA ALA A 243 -17.01 -14.28 -1.82
C ALA A 243 -15.57 -14.27 -1.30
N CYS A 244 -14.90 -13.11 -1.38
CA CYS A 244 -13.50 -12.99 -0.99
C CYS A 244 -13.26 -13.29 0.50
N GLY A 245 -12.03 -13.66 0.85
CA GLY A 245 -11.64 -13.79 2.25
C GLY A 245 -10.17 -14.20 2.43
N HIS A 246 -9.67 -14.04 3.65
CA HIS A 246 -8.33 -14.47 4.04
C HIS A 246 -8.30 -15.97 4.24
N LEU A 247 -7.18 -16.61 3.89
CA LEU A 247 -6.95 -18.00 4.23
C LEU A 247 -6.24 -18.07 5.59
N GLY A 248 -6.83 -18.78 6.53
CA GLY A 248 -6.33 -18.99 7.88
C GLY A 248 -6.50 -20.43 8.35
N ILE A 249 -6.02 -20.70 9.56
CA ILE A 249 -6.00 -22.05 10.13
C ILE A 249 -7.21 -22.27 11.03
N ILE A 250 -8.12 -23.14 10.61
CA ILE A 250 -9.19 -23.66 11.47
C ILE A 250 -8.65 -24.88 12.21
N LYS A 251 -8.84 -24.89 13.54
CA LYS A 251 -8.62 -26.08 14.38
C LYS A 251 -9.92 -26.86 14.50
N GLU A 252 -9.84 -28.17 14.36
CA GLU A 252 -10.93 -29.11 14.68
C GLU A 252 -10.48 -30.07 15.80
N ASP A 253 -11.40 -30.88 16.33
CA ASP A 253 -11.31 -31.46 17.69
C ASP A 253 -10.06 -32.32 17.96
N ASP A 254 -9.47 -32.96 16.94
CA ASP A 254 -8.26 -33.82 17.03
C ASP A 254 -6.92 -33.04 16.89
N GLU A 255 -6.92 -31.76 17.24
CA GLU A 255 -5.87 -30.77 16.95
C GLU A 255 -5.48 -30.66 15.46
N GLU A 256 -6.32 -31.17 14.56
CA GLU A 256 -6.11 -31.02 13.12
C GLU A 256 -6.28 -29.58 12.68
N ARG A 257 -5.43 -29.15 11.76
CA ARG A 257 -5.26 -27.74 11.36
C ARG A 257 -5.47 -27.60 9.87
N TRP A 258 -6.60 -27.05 9.48
CA TRP A 258 -7.00 -26.96 8.07
C TRP A 258 -6.91 -25.54 7.56
N LEU A 259 -6.37 -25.36 6.34
CA LEU A 259 -6.40 -24.06 5.66
C LEU A 259 -7.80 -23.82 5.08
N ALA A 260 -8.43 -22.74 5.50
CA ALA A 260 -9.80 -22.40 5.15
C ALA A 260 -10.00 -20.88 5.08
N VAL A 261 -11.14 -20.42 4.54
CA VAL A 261 -11.48 -19.00 4.59
C VAL A 261 -11.95 -18.61 6.00
N THR A 262 -11.28 -17.63 6.58
CA THR A 262 -11.45 -17.17 7.97
C THR A 262 -11.37 -15.65 8.07
N GLU A 263 -11.71 -15.10 9.24
CA GLU A 263 -11.49 -13.68 9.56
C GLU A 263 -10.01 -13.40 9.85
N GLU A 264 -9.37 -14.23 10.67
CA GLU A 264 -7.94 -14.15 10.98
C GLU A 264 -7.09 -14.82 9.89
N PRO A 265 -6.11 -14.15 9.28
CA PRO A 265 -5.24 -14.72 8.26
C PRO A 265 -4.17 -15.66 8.84
N PHE A 266 -3.76 -16.64 8.05
CA PHE A 266 -2.50 -17.36 8.26
C PHE A 266 -1.33 -16.48 7.85
N THR A 267 -0.64 -15.88 8.81
CA THR A 267 0.58 -15.10 8.58
C THR A 267 1.75 -16.03 8.28
N CYS A 268 2.29 -15.94 7.07
CA CYS A 268 3.28 -16.86 6.54
C CYS A 268 4.48 -16.16 5.91
N GLN A 269 5.53 -16.95 5.70
CA GLN A 269 6.72 -16.60 4.92
C GLN A 269 7.04 -17.74 3.97
N PHE A 270 7.72 -17.42 2.86
CA PHE A 270 8.09 -18.40 1.84
C PHE A 270 9.57 -18.73 2.00
N LYS A 271 9.90 -19.98 2.26
CA LYS A 271 11.29 -20.45 2.33
C LYS A 271 11.57 -21.29 1.09
N LYS A 272 12.59 -20.97 0.32
CA LYS A 272 13.02 -21.78 -0.83
C LYS A 272 13.35 -23.22 -0.39
N ALA A 273 12.93 -24.20 -1.19
CA ALA A 273 12.96 -25.61 -0.80
C ALA A 273 14.36 -26.26 -0.88
#